data_AF-A0A843E9Q9-F1
#
_entry.id   AF-A0A843E9Q9-F1
#
_cell.length_a   1.000
_cell.length_b   1.000
_cell.length_c   1.000
_cell.angle_alpha   90.00
_cell.angle_beta   90.00
_cell.angle_gamma   90.00
#
_symmetry.space_group_name_H-M   'P 1'
#
loop_
_entity.id
_entity.type
_entity.pdbx_description
1 polymer ?
#
loop_
_entity_poly.entity_id
_entity_poly.type
_entity_poly.pdbx_seq_one_letter_code
_entity_poly.pdbx_strand_id
1 'polypeptide(L)' 'GSKAIRAIIDEFKPILALSGHIHEDYGIKDLGGTICVNPGPAMDRRAAVITITDDQVAVKLIGPEGA' A
#
# COMPACT_ATOMS: atom_id res chain seq x y z
N GLY A 1 -0.79 -12.23 3.52
CA GLY A 1 0.44 -11.47 3.29
C GLY A 1 1.69 -12.34 3.49
N SER A 2 2.81 -11.98 2.87
CA SER A 2 4.08 -12.73 2.96
C SER A 2 4.80 -12.51 4.29
N LYS A 3 5.17 -13.60 4.99
CA LYS A 3 5.95 -13.54 6.23
C LYS A 3 7.35 -12.96 6.02
N ALA A 4 7.97 -13.23 4.87
CA ALA A 4 9.30 -12.69 4.54
C ALA A 4 9.25 -11.17 4.34
N ILE A 5 8.23 -10.67 3.63
CA ILE A 5 8.02 -9.22 3.48
C ILE A 5 7.71 -8.58 4.83
N ARG A 6 6.92 -9.26 5.68
CA ARG A 6 6.65 -8.78 7.04
C ARG A 6 7.93 -8.63 7.87
N ALA A 7 8.83 -9.61 7.82
CA ALA A 7 10.11 -9.53 8.52
C ALA A 7 10.96 -8.33 8.04
N ILE A 8 11.01 -8.08 6.72
CA ILE A 8 11.71 -6.92 6.16
C ILE A 8 11.09 -5.60 6.66
N ILE A 9 9.75 -5.51 6.71
CA ILE A 9 9.06 -4.31 7.22
C ILE A 9 9.39 -4.10 8.70
N ASP A 10 9.32 -5.15 9.52
CA ASP A 10 9.58 -5.03 10.97
C ASP A 10 11.07 -4.70 11.26
N GLU A 11 12.00 -5.21 10.44
CA GLU A 11 13.45 -4.97 10.57
C GLU A 11 13.85 -3.56 10.13
N PHE A 12 13.44 -3.14 8.94
CA PHE A 12 13.91 -1.89 8.32
C PHE A 12 12.98 -0.70 8.51
N LYS A 13 11.72 -0.94 8.90
CA LYS A 13 10.69 0.09 9.12
C LYS A 13 10.66 1.17 8.04
N PRO A 14 10.51 0.80 6.76
CA PRO A 14 10.43 1.79 5.69
C PRO A 14 9.18 2.67 5.88
N ILE A 15 9.21 3.92 5.41
CA ILE A 15 8.02 4.81 5.48
C ILE A 15 6.85 4.31 4.61
N LEU A 16 7.14 3.52 3.58
CA LEU A 16 6.18 3.03 2.59
C LEU A 16 6.56 1.65 2.05
N ALA A 17 5.57 0.77 1.91
CA ALA A 17 5.68 -0.50 1.20
C ALA A 17 4.56 -0.64 0.17
N LEU A 18 4.92 -0.95 -1.08
CA LEU A 18 3.96 -1.14 -2.17
C LEU A 18 3.80 -2.63 -2.45
N SER A 19 2.57 -3.11 -2.51
CA SER A 19 2.25 -4.50 -2.84
C SER A 19 1.19 -4.57 -3.95
N GLY A 20 1.09 -5.76 -4.54
CA GLY A 20 0.11 -6.13 -5.53
C GLY A 20 -0.08 -7.64 -5.51
N HIS A 21 -0.39 -8.25 -6.65
CA HIS A 21 -0.55 -9.71 -6.84
C HIS A 21 -1.76 -10.34 -6.13
N ILE A 22 -2.10 -9.92 -4.91
CA ILE A 22 -3.33 -10.33 -4.21
C ILE A 22 -4.40 -9.27 -4.47
N HIS A 23 -5.34 -9.57 -5.36
CA HIS A 23 -6.38 -8.62 -5.77
C HIS A 23 -7.37 -8.28 -4.64
N GLU A 24 -7.54 -9.20 -3.68
CA GLU A 24 -8.45 -9.09 -2.53
C GLU A 24 -7.93 -8.15 -1.44
N ASP A 25 -6.63 -7.84 -1.43
CA ASP A 25 -5.99 -7.03 -0.37
C ASP A 25 -5.89 -5.55 -0.77
N TYR A 26 -6.88 -5.03 -1.50
CA TYR A 26 -6.97 -3.62 -1.90
C TYR A 26 -7.08 -2.72 -0.66
N GLY A 27 -6.22 -1.72 -0.55
CA GLY A 27 -6.31 -0.76 0.53
C GLY A 27 -4.98 -0.17 0.99
N ILE A 28 -5.07 0.53 2.12
CA ILE A 28 -3.95 1.13 2.84
C ILE A 28 -3.95 0.55 4.26
N LYS A 29 -2.77 0.17 4.75
CA LYS A 29 -2.61 -0.32 6.12
C LYS A 29 -1.36 0.24 6.75
N ASP A 30 -1.44 0.71 7.98
CA ASP A 30 -0.27 1.03 8.79
C ASP A 30 0.23 -0.25 9.49
N LEU A 31 1.50 -0.58 9.28
CA LEU A 31 2.22 -1.63 9.99
C LEU A 31 3.36 -1.01 10.80
N GLY A 32 3.02 -0.48 11.99
CA GLY A 32 4.02 -0.01 12.95
C GLY A 32 4.83 1.19 12.46
N GLY A 33 4.21 2.08 11.69
CA GLY A 33 4.83 3.26 11.08
C GLY A 33 5.15 3.09 9.59
N THR A 34 5.07 1.86 9.06
CA THR A 34 5.17 1.61 7.62
C THR A 34 3.80 1.66 6.97
N ILE A 35 3.57 2.63 6.08
CA ILE A 35 2.36 2.68 5.27
C ILE A 35 2.45 1.62 4.16
N CYS A 36 1.61 0.61 4.21
CA CYS A 36 1.48 -0.43 3.20
C CYS A 36 0.34 -0.09 2.25
N VAL A 37 0.59 -0.08 0.94
CA VAL A 37 -0.42 0.26 -0.08
C VAL A 37 -0.52 -0.85 -1.12
N ASN A 38 -1.74 -1.32 -1.33
CA ASN A 38 -2.09 -2.14 -2.48
C ASN A 38 -3.19 -1.41 -3.28
N PRO A 39 -2.87 -0.89 -4.48
CA PRO A 39 -3.83 -0.17 -5.30
C PRO A 39 -4.89 -1.10 -5.91
N GLY A 40 -4.76 -2.41 -5.78
CA GLY A 40 -5.61 -3.37 -6.46
C GLY A 40 -5.28 -3.47 -7.95
N PRO A 41 -6.05 -4.28 -8.69
CA PRO A 41 -5.77 -4.57 -10.09
C PRO A 41 -6.08 -3.38 -11.00
N ALA A 42 -5.13 -3.03 -11.87
CA ALA A 42 -5.29 -1.95 -12.85
C ALA A 42 -6.43 -2.21 -13.85
N MET A 43 -6.72 -3.48 -14.16
CA MET A 43 -7.85 -3.89 -15.01
C MET A 43 -9.22 -3.47 -14.46
N ASP A 44 -9.34 -3.32 -13.13
CA ASP A 44 -10.55 -2.80 -12.48
C ASP A 44 -10.54 -1.26 -12.38
N ARG A 45 -9.62 -0.60 -13.11
CA ARG A 45 -9.40 0.85 -13.10
C ARG A 45 -9.00 1.38 -11.72
N ARG A 46 -8.30 0.56 -10.92
CA ARG A 46 -7.79 0.96 -9.61
C ARG A 46 -6.32 1.38 -9.68
N ALA A 47 -5.95 2.38 -8.89
CA ALA A 47 -4.61 2.92 -8.77
C ALA A 47 -4.42 3.60 -7.40
N ALA A 48 -3.20 4.03 -7.08
CA ALA A 48 -2.92 4.87 -5.92
C ALA A 48 -2.02 6.04 -6.35
N VAL A 49 -2.34 7.24 -5.86
CA VAL A 49 -1.46 8.41 -5.92
C VAL A 49 -0.86 8.59 -4.53
N ILE A 50 0.47 8.65 -4.49
CA ILE A 50 1.23 8.75 -3.26
C ILE A 50 2.05 10.03 -3.32
N THR A 51 1.92 10.84 -2.28
CA THR A 51 2.70 12.06 -2.09
C THR A 51 3.59 11.86 -0.88
N ILE A 52 4.89 12.01 -1.07
CA ILE A 52 5.89 11.91 0.00
C ILE A 52 6.48 13.29 0.19
N THR A 53 6.38 13.82 1.42
CA THR A 53 6.95 15.11 1.81
C THR A 53 7.69 14.91 3.13
N ASP A 54 9.01 15.14 3.12
CA ASP A 54 9.90 14.77 4.22
C ASP A 54 9.68 13.30 4.64
N ASP A 55 9.19 13.07 5.85
CA ASP A 55 8.88 11.74 6.40
C ASP A 55 7.37 11.42 6.38
N GLN A 56 6.55 12.25 5.74
CA GLN A 56 5.10 12.06 5.66
C GLN A 56 4.70 11.42 4.34
N VAL A 57 3.85 10.40 4.43
CA VAL A 57 3.28 9.69 3.29
C VAL A 57 1.76 9.92 3.26
N ALA A 58 1.29 10.62 2.25
CA ALA A 58 -0.14 10.75 1.96
C ALA A 58 -0.51 9.83 0.79
N VAL A 59 -1.61 9.08 0.94
CA VAL A 59 -2.05 8.12 -0.06
C VAL A 59 -3.50 8.39 -0.44
N LYS A 60 -3.76 8.47 -1.74
CA LYS A 60 -5.10 8.55 -2.32
C LYS A 60 -5.31 7.35 -3.25
N LEU A 61 -6.22 6.45 -2.88
CA LEU A 61 -6.66 5.41 -3.78
C LEU A 61 -7.59 6.01 -4.85
N ILE A 62 -7.42 5.57 -6.08
CA ILE A 62 -8.21 5.98 -7.25
C ILE A 62 -8.88 4.71 -7.77
N GLY A 63 -10.18 4.78 -8.03
CA GLY A 63 -10.94 3.65 -8.55
C GLY A 63 -12.39 4.04 -8.80
N PRO A 64 -13.16 3.18 -9.47
CA PRO A 64 -14.60 3.38 -9.60
C PRO A 64 -15.26 3.44 -8.20
N GLU A 65 -16.15 4.40 -7.99
CA GLU A 65 -16.94 4.51 -6.77
C GLU A 65 -17.93 3.34 -6.68
N GLY A 66 -17.91 2.59 -5.57
CA GLY A 66 -18.93 1.58 -5.25
C GLY A 66 -18.78 0.23 -5.96
N ALA A 67 -17.67 -0.49 -5.71
CA ALA A 67 -17.61 -1.93 -5.93
C ALA A 67 -17.95 -2.70 -4.65
#